data_AF-A0A352RX26-F1
#
_entry.id   AF-A0A352RX26-F1
#
_cell.length_a   1.000
_cell.length_b   1.000
_cell.length_c   1.000
_cell.angle_alpha   90.00
_cell.angle_beta   90.00
_cell.angle_gamma   90.00
#
_symmetry.space_group_name_H-M   'P 1'
#
loop_
_entity.id
_entity.type
_entity.pdbx_description
1 polymer ?
#
loop_
_entity_poly.entity_id
_entity_poly.type
_entity_poly.pdbx_seq_one_letter_code
_entity_poly.pdbx_strand_id
1 'polypeptide(L)'
;TAYENKVARRALRVQDLFDPKHFAERLRENVEFHNFMLTQYLGAEAVDYQQILDESLAFAPRLKPMVADVSAELYAVNAAGNNLMFEGAQGTLLDVDHGTYPF
;
A
#
# COMPACT_ATOMS: atom_id res chain seq x y z
N THR A 1 9.70 1.28 -0.47
CA THR A 1 9.06 2.12 0.58
C THR A 1 7.59 2.38 0.27
N ALA A 2 6.63 1.98 1.12
CA ALA A 2 5.19 2.10 0.77
C ALA A 2 4.61 3.53 0.87
N TYR A 3 4.78 4.22 2.01
CA TYR A 3 4.23 5.58 2.20
C TYR A 3 4.82 6.62 1.23
N GLU A 4 6.10 6.49 0.89
CA GLU A 4 6.76 7.34 -0.11
C GLU A 4 6.08 7.22 -1.48
N ASN A 5 5.76 6.01 -1.93
CA ASN A 5 5.05 5.81 -3.19
C ASN A 5 3.63 6.39 -3.14
N LYS A 6 2.97 6.38 -1.97
CA LYS A 6 1.64 6.98 -1.78
C LYS A 6 1.70 8.49 -1.94
N VAL A 7 2.61 9.18 -1.24
CA VAL A 7 2.76 10.64 -1.37
C VAL A 7 3.23 11.03 -2.78
N ALA A 8 4.05 10.20 -3.42
CA ALA A 8 4.49 10.39 -4.81
C ALA A 8 3.45 10.00 -5.87
N ARG A 9 2.23 9.58 -5.48
CA ARG A 9 1.12 9.21 -6.39
C ARG A 9 1.44 8.03 -7.34
N ARG A 10 2.33 7.14 -6.92
CA ARG A 10 2.71 5.92 -7.65
C ARG A 10 2.41 4.62 -6.90
N ALA A 11 1.86 4.69 -5.69
CA ALA A 11 1.48 3.50 -4.95
C ALA A 11 0.37 2.71 -5.65
N LEU A 12 0.56 1.39 -5.69
CA LEU A 12 -0.48 0.40 -5.91
C LEU A 12 -1.30 0.22 -4.62
N ARG A 13 -2.61 0.12 -4.76
CA ARG A 13 -3.58 -0.07 -3.66
C ARG A 13 -4.26 -1.43 -3.80
N VAL A 14 -4.93 -1.87 -2.74
CA VAL A 14 -5.64 -3.17 -2.71
C VAL A 14 -6.63 -3.31 -3.88
N GLN A 15 -7.35 -2.24 -4.21
CA GLN A 15 -8.32 -2.22 -5.31
C GLN A 15 -7.70 -2.52 -6.68
N ASP A 16 -6.42 -2.17 -6.89
CA ASP A 16 -5.74 -2.32 -8.18
C ASP A 16 -5.52 -3.81 -8.51
N LEU A 17 -5.43 -4.69 -7.51
CA LEU A 17 -5.31 -6.14 -7.68
C LEU A 17 -6.48 -6.76 -8.46
N PHE A 18 -7.62 -6.07 -8.57
CA PHE A 18 -8.81 -6.55 -9.26
C PHE A 18 -8.92 -6.08 -10.72
N ASP A 19 -7.96 -5.28 -11.19
CA ASP A 19 -7.69 -5.03 -12.61
C ASP A 19 -6.25 -5.49 -12.93
N PRO A 20 -6.06 -6.78 -13.26
CA PRO A 20 -4.71 -7.33 -13.44
C PRO A 20 -3.90 -6.65 -14.55
N LYS A 21 -4.56 -6.09 -15.57
CA LYS A 21 -3.88 -5.38 -16.66
C LYS A 21 -3.35 -4.05 -16.15
N HIS A 22 -4.20 -3.25 -15.52
CA HIS A 22 -3.80 -1.98 -14.93
C HIS A 22 -2.72 -2.16 -13.86
N PHE A 23 -2.89 -3.16 -12.99
CA PHE A 23 -1.91 -3.50 -11.96
C PHE A 23 -0.54 -3.85 -12.57
N ALA A 24 -0.52 -4.70 -13.60
CA ALA A 24 0.72 -5.13 -14.26
C ALA A 24 1.47 -3.97 -14.92
N GLU A 25 0.76 -3.03 -15.54
CA GLU A 25 1.34 -1.83 -16.15
C GLU A 25 1.97 -0.92 -15.09
N ARG A 26 1.21 -0.57 -14.06
CA ARG A 26 1.65 0.29 -12.96
C ARG A 26 2.78 -0.34 -12.14
N LEU A 27 2.74 -1.65 -11.93
CA LEU A 27 3.82 -2.39 -11.28
C LEU A 27 5.11 -2.31 -12.10
N ARG A 28 5.03 -2.41 -13.42
CA ARG A 28 6.22 -2.35 -14.29
C ARG A 28 6.93 -1.00 -14.16
N GLU A 29 6.18 0.09 -14.23
CA GLU A 29 6.71 1.46 -14.03
C GLU A 29 7.42 1.60 -12.68
N ASN A 30 6.80 1.07 -11.62
CA ASN A 30 7.36 1.12 -10.27
C ASN A 30 8.62 0.27 -10.14
N VAL A 31 8.60 -0.97 -10.65
CA VAL A 31 9.77 -1.88 -10.58
C VAL A 31 10.93 -1.30 -11.36
N GLU A 32 10.70 -0.71 -12.53
CA GLU A 32 11.75 -0.03 -13.30
C GLU A 32 12.39 1.12 -12.51
N PHE A 33 11.56 2.01 -11.96
CA PHE A 33 12.03 3.13 -11.13
C PHE A 33 12.83 2.65 -9.91
N HIS A 34 12.29 1.68 -9.16
CA HIS A 34 12.94 1.18 -7.94
C HIS A 34 14.18 0.36 -8.26
N ASN A 35 14.22 -0.43 -9.34
CA ASN A 35 15.42 -1.16 -9.75
C ASN A 35 16.55 -0.23 -10.18
N PHE A 36 16.23 0.88 -10.84
CA PHE A 36 17.21 1.92 -11.13
C PHE A 36 17.80 2.49 -9.83
N MET A 37 16.95 2.84 -8.85
CA MET A 37 17.42 3.32 -7.54
C MET A 37 18.26 2.27 -6.79
N LEU A 38 17.81 1.01 -6.75
CA LEU A 38 18.49 -0.08 -6.07
C LEU A 38 19.89 -0.31 -6.66
N THR A 39 19.98 -0.47 -7.97
CA THR A 39 21.23 -0.86 -8.63
C THR A 39 22.20 0.30 -8.82
N GLN A 40 21.70 1.50 -9.17
CA GLN A 40 22.57 2.61 -9.55
C GLN A 40 22.93 3.53 -8.38
N TYR A 41 22.10 3.59 -7.33
CA TYR A 41 22.32 4.49 -6.20
C TYR A 41 22.63 3.76 -4.90
N LEU A 42 21.94 2.65 -4.65
CA LEU A 42 22.04 1.93 -3.37
C LEU A 42 23.00 0.74 -3.41
N GLY A 43 23.49 0.35 -4.59
CA GLY A 43 24.39 -0.79 -4.76
C GLY A 43 23.77 -2.14 -4.39
N ALA A 44 22.45 -2.25 -4.51
CA ALA A 44 21.67 -3.45 -4.20
C ALA A 44 21.23 -4.18 -5.48
N GLU A 45 20.83 -5.44 -5.34
CA GLU A 45 20.31 -6.24 -6.44
C GLU A 45 18.93 -5.74 -6.92
N ALA A 46 18.66 -5.91 -8.20
CA ALA A 46 17.35 -5.66 -8.78
C ALA A 46 16.34 -6.72 -8.31
N VAL A 47 15.08 -6.32 -8.18
CA VAL A 47 13.96 -7.23 -7.93
C VAL A 47 13.31 -7.69 -9.23
N ASP A 48 12.80 -8.93 -9.24
CA ASP A 48 12.16 -9.51 -10.42
C ASP A 48 10.70 -9.06 -10.56
N TYR A 49 10.38 -8.46 -11.71
CA TYR A 49 9.03 -7.98 -12.00
C TYR A 49 8.00 -9.11 -12.03
N GLN A 50 8.32 -10.23 -12.67
CA GLN A 50 7.35 -11.30 -12.91
C GLN A 50 7.00 -12.01 -11.61
N GLN A 51 8.01 -12.26 -10.76
CA GLN A 51 7.83 -12.79 -9.42
C GLN A 51 6.90 -11.90 -8.58
N ILE A 52 7.15 -10.59 -8.52
CA ILE A 52 6.31 -9.67 -7.72
C ILE A 52 4.88 -9.64 -8.27
N LEU A 53 4.71 -9.65 -9.59
CA LEU A 53 3.40 -9.67 -10.23
C LEU A 53 2.62 -10.93 -9.84
N ASP A 54 3.24 -12.11 -9.99
CA ASP A 54 2.60 -13.40 -9.74
C ASP A 54 2.25 -13.56 -8.25
N GLU A 55 3.18 -13.21 -7.35
CA GLU A 55 2.93 -13.23 -5.91
C GLU A 55 1.81 -12.27 -5.51
N SER A 56 1.81 -11.05 -6.05
CA SER A 56 0.78 -10.04 -5.75
C SER A 56 -0.61 -10.50 -6.20
N LEU A 57 -0.73 -11.00 -7.43
CA LEU A 57 -2.00 -11.47 -7.98
C LEU A 57 -2.50 -12.74 -7.29
N ALA A 58 -1.61 -13.59 -6.76
CA ALA A 58 -1.98 -14.76 -5.97
C ALA A 58 -2.73 -14.40 -4.67
N PHE A 59 -2.55 -13.18 -4.13
CA PHE A 59 -3.34 -12.71 -2.98
C PHE A 59 -4.75 -12.26 -3.34
N ALA A 60 -5.01 -11.89 -4.60
CA ALA A 60 -6.28 -11.28 -5.00
C ALA A 60 -7.51 -12.13 -4.64
N PRO A 61 -7.56 -13.47 -4.87
CA PRO A 61 -8.72 -14.28 -4.51
C PRO A 61 -9.00 -14.32 -3.00
N ARG A 62 -7.93 -14.31 -2.19
CA ARG A 62 -8.05 -14.34 -0.72
C ARG A 62 -8.49 -12.99 -0.17
N LEU A 63 -8.00 -11.89 -0.76
CA LEU A 63 -8.34 -10.53 -0.33
C LEU A 63 -9.74 -10.12 -0.77
N LYS A 64 -10.18 -10.53 -1.96
CA LYS A 64 -11.46 -10.13 -2.56
C LYS A 64 -12.67 -10.15 -1.60
N PRO A 65 -12.94 -11.21 -0.82
CA PRO A 65 -14.09 -11.23 0.09
C PRO A 65 -13.97 -10.31 1.31
N MET A 66 -12.78 -9.76 1.59
CA MET A 66 -12.53 -8.85 2.72
C MET A 66 -12.50 -7.38 2.31
N VAL A 67 -12.57 -7.08 1.00
CA VAL A 67 -12.53 -5.70 0.52
C VAL A 67 -13.90 -5.05 0.68
N ALA A 68 -13.89 -3.87 1.28
CA ALA A 68 -15.08 -3.09 1.59
C ALA A 68 -14.84 -1.59 1.40
N ASP A 69 -15.93 -0.83 1.25
CA ASP A 69 -15.91 0.63 1.44
C ASP A 69 -15.97 0.94 2.94
N VAL A 70 -14.79 0.89 3.57
CA VAL A 70 -14.64 1.08 5.02
C VAL A 70 -15.18 2.45 5.47
N SER A 71 -15.05 3.50 4.64
CA SER A 71 -15.55 4.83 5.00
C SER A 71 -17.08 4.84 5.10
N ALA A 72 -17.77 4.20 4.14
CA ALA A 72 -19.21 4.08 4.16
C ALA A 72 -19.71 3.21 5.33
N GLU A 73 -19.03 2.10 5.61
CA GLU A 73 -19.37 1.20 6.71
C GLU A 73 -19.22 1.88 8.08
N LEU A 74 -18.09 2.57 8.33
CA LEU A 74 -17.86 3.30 9.57
C LEU A 74 -18.92 4.39 9.78
N TYR A 75 -19.27 5.12 8.72
CA TYR A 75 -20.32 6.13 8.78
C TYR A 75 -21.67 5.51 9.14
N ALA A 76 -22.05 4.41 8.51
CA ALA A 76 -23.31 3.73 8.79
C ALA A 76 -23.39 3.21 10.23
N VAL A 77 -22.30 2.62 10.75
CA VAL A 77 -22.22 2.13 12.13
C VAL A 77 -22.39 3.28 13.13
N ASN A 78 -21.70 4.40 12.90
CA ASN A 78 -21.81 5.59 13.74
C ASN A 78 -23.21 6.22 13.66
N ALA A 79 -23.80 6.32 12.47
CA ALA A 79 -25.15 6.87 12.26
C ALA A 79 -26.25 6.02 12.92
N ALA A 80 -26.03 4.70 13.05
CA ALA A 80 -26.91 3.81 13.79
C ALA A 80 -26.75 3.90 15.33
N GLY A 81 -25.87 4.77 15.83
CA GLY A 81 -25.63 4.97 17.26
C GLY A 81 -24.76 3.89 17.92
N ASN A 82 -24.06 3.07 17.12
CA ASN A 82 -23.14 2.07 17.64
C ASN A 82 -21.78 2.69 17.98
N ASN A 83 -21.03 2.01 18.85
CA ASN A 83 -19.70 2.44 19.27
C ASN A 83 -18.61 1.93 18.32
N LEU A 84 -17.58 2.76 18.10
CA LEU A 84 -16.39 2.42 17.33
C LEU A 84 -15.15 2.51 18.24
N MET A 85 -14.24 1.55 18.09
CA MET A 85 -12.91 1.61 18.70
C MET A 85 -11.88 1.75 17.60
N PHE A 86 -11.06 2.79 17.66
CA PHE A 86 -9.92 3.00 16.75
C PHE A 86 -8.65 2.56 17.47
N GLU A 87 -8.09 1.44 17.03
CA GLU A 87 -6.85 0.89 17.59
C GLU A 87 -5.64 1.60 16.98
N GLY A 88 -4.88 2.32 17.81
CA GLY A 88 -3.61 2.93 17.40
C GLY A 88 -2.51 1.87 17.33
N ALA A 89 -1.66 1.94 16.29
CA ALA A 89 -0.60 0.96 16.08
C ALA A 89 0.77 1.39 16.65
N GLN A 90 1.25 2.59 16.30
CA GLN A 90 2.52 3.14 16.80
C GLN A 90 2.32 4.11 17.97
N GLY A 91 3.40 4.37 18.72
CA GLY A 91 3.42 5.39 19.77
C GLY A 91 3.32 6.80 19.20
N THR A 92 2.61 7.69 19.90
CA THR A 92 2.36 9.06 19.44
C THR A 92 3.61 9.91 19.24
N LEU A 93 4.72 9.58 19.92
CA LEU A 93 6.01 10.26 19.75
C LEU A 93 6.80 9.80 18.51
N LEU A 94 6.30 8.81 17.78
CA LEU A 94 6.83 8.37 16.48
C LEU A 94 6.04 8.97 15.31
N ASP A 95 5.17 9.93 15.60
CA ASP A 95 4.45 10.67 14.57
C ASP A 95 5.42 11.46 13.67
N VAL A 96 5.14 11.51 12.37
CA VAL A 96 6.02 12.14 11.39
C VAL A 96 6.08 13.66 11.53
N ASP A 97 5.04 14.29 12.06
CA ASP A 97 4.92 15.74 12.21
C ASP A 97 5.26 16.22 13.63
N HIS A 98 4.89 15.44 14.64
CA HIS A 98 4.95 15.83 16.05
C HIS A 98 5.95 15.03 16.89
N GLY A 99 6.52 13.96 16.33
CA GLY A 99 7.55 13.16 16.97
C GLY A 99 8.93 13.78 16.90
N THR A 100 9.94 12.97 17.22
CA THR A 100 11.36 13.38 17.13
C THR A 100 11.90 13.22 15.71
N TYR A 101 11.32 13.93 14.73
CA TYR A 101 11.75 13.82 13.33
C TYR A 101 13.27 14.10 13.17
N PRO A 102 14.02 13.32 12.36
CA PRO A 102 13.60 12.25 11.44
C PRO A 102 13.66 10.82 12.02
N PHE A 103 13.65 10.67 13.35
CA PHE A 103 13.93 9.40 14.05
C PHE A 103 12.68 8.54 14.27
#